data_AF-X1I730-F1
#
_entry.id   AF-X1I730-F1
#
_cell.length_a   1.000
_cell.length_b   1.000
_cell.length_c   1.000
_cell.angle_alpha   90.00
_cell.angle_beta   90.00
_cell.angle_gamma   90.00
#
_symmetry.space_group_name_H-M   'P 1'
#
loop_
_entity.id
_entity.type
_entity.pdbx_description
1 polymer ?
#
loop_
_entity_poly.entity_id
_entity_poly.type
_entity_poly.pdbx_seq_one_letter_code
_entity_poly.pdbx_strand_id
1 'polypeptide(L)'
;ELNLERIFSSDEFEPAKFGPARWLEDGSGYTTLEDSDTQEEGKDIVRYEPETGSREVMVPATRLIPPGESAPLEIDGYCWSPDGANQKGGFPMSKIRPSLDGDNRKLVPAKAGIRGLF
;
A
#
# COMPACT_ATOMS: atom_id res chain seq x y z
N GLU A 1 21.55 4.27 -30.75
CA GLU A 1 22.53 3.18 -30.60
C GLU A 1 22.57 2.72 -29.14
N LEU A 2 22.52 1.42 -28.88
CA LEU A 2 22.55 0.84 -27.52
C LEU A 2 24.01 0.68 -27.07
N ASN A 3 24.37 1.19 -25.89
CA ASN A 3 25.71 1.04 -25.33
C ASN A 3 25.66 0.88 -23.79
N LEU A 4 26.74 0.38 -23.19
CA LEU A 4 26.81 0.07 -21.75
C LEU A 4 26.61 1.30 -20.87
N GLU A 5 27.16 2.45 -21.26
CA GLU A 5 27.00 3.69 -20.51
C GLU A 5 25.51 4.11 -20.43
N ARG A 6 24.77 4.01 -21.54
CA ARG A 6 23.32 4.31 -21.55
C ARG A 6 22.49 3.29 -20.76
N ILE A 7 22.91 2.04 -20.66
CA ILE A 7 22.20 1.01 -19.89
C ILE A 7 22.30 1.27 -18.37
N PHE A 8 23.42 1.83 -17.91
CA PHE A 8 23.69 1.99 -16.48
C PHE A 8 23.67 3.44 -15.97
N SER A 9 23.69 4.43 -16.87
CA SER A 9 23.74 5.87 -16.50
C SER A 9 22.40 6.58 -16.64
N SER A 10 21.33 5.91 -17.09
CA SER A 10 19.99 6.49 -17.15
C SER A 10 18.91 5.49 -16.71
N ASP A 11 17.78 6.03 -16.26
CA ASP A 11 16.61 5.23 -15.87
C ASP A 11 15.82 4.68 -17.07
N GLU A 12 16.29 4.93 -18.31
CA GLU A 12 15.64 4.50 -19.57
C GLU A 12 15.40 2.98 -19.60
N PHE A 13 16.24 2.22 -18.89
CA PHE A 13 16.20 0.76 -18.83
C PHE A 13 15.88 0.22 -17.43
N GLU A 14 15.43 1.07 -16.49
CA GLU A 14 14.95 0.57 -15.21
C GLU A 14 13.72 -0.33 -15.44
N PRO A 15 13.70 -1.56 -14.89
CA PRO A 15 12.51 -2.39 -14.96
C PRO A 15 11.37 -1.67 -14.25
N ALA A 16 10.18 -1.68 -14.87
CA ALA A 16 8.99 -1.17 -14.23
C ALA A 16 8.82 -1.83 -12.86
N LYS A 17 8.77 -1.01 -11.81
CA LYS A 17 8.63 -1.48 -10.44
C LYS A 17 7.20 -1.96 -10.25
N PHE A 18 7.03 -3.25 -9.99
CA PHE A 18 5.76 -3.84 -9.56
C PHE A 18 5.94 -4.40 -8.16
N GLY A 19 5.18 -3.92 -7.19
CA GLY A 19 5.18 -4.55 -5.89
C GLY A 19 4.56 -3.72 -4.78
N PRO A 20 4.62 -4.25 -3.55
CA PRO A 20 4.47 -5.67 -3.24
C PRO A 20 3.04 -6.15 -3.59
N ALA A 21 2.95 -7.25 -4.34
CA ALA A 21 1.67 -7.90 -4.63
C ALA A 21 1.41 -9.08 -3.67
N ARG A 22 0.19 -9.17 -3.14
CA ARG A 22 -0.18 -10.20 -2.17
C ARG A 22 -1.53 -10.80 -2.49
N TRP A 23 -1.57 -12.10 -2.72
CA TRP A 23 -2.83 -12.83 -2.84
C TRP A 23 -3.59 -12.83 -1.52
N LEU A 24 -4.90 -12.68 -1.62
CA LEU A 24 -5.83 -12.92 -0.53
C LEU A 24 -5.94 -14.44 -0.31
N GLU A 25 -6.13 -14.84 0.95
CA GLU A 25 -6.14 -16.25 1.34
C GLU A 25 -7.32 -17.04 0.71
N ASP A 26 -8.44 -16.35 0.47
CA ASP A 26 -9.63 -16.91 -0.18
C ASP A 26 -9.51 -17.00 -1.72
N GLY A 27 -8.40 -16.53 -2.30
CA GLY A 27 -8.17 -16.51 -3.74
C GLY A 27 -9.02 -15.49 -4.51
N SER A 28 -9.83 -14.66 -3.83
CA SER A 28 -10.73 -13.70 -4.47
C SER A 28 -10.02 -12.56 -5.20
N GLY A 29 -8.71 -12.41 -4.98
CA GLY A 29 -7.92 -11.37 -5.62
C GLY A 29 -6.54 -11.22 -5.00
N TYR A 30 -5.82 -10.23 -5.49
CA TYR A 30 -4.55 -9.80 -4.91
C TYR A 30 -4.59 -8.31 -4.62
N THR A 31 -3.75 -7.87 -3.69
CA THR A 31 -3.55 -6.46 -3.40
C THR A 31 -2.16 -6.01 -3.81
N THR A 32 -2.01 -4.75 -4.20
CA THR A 32 -0.74 -4.10 -4.55
C THR A 32 -0.72 -2.67 -4.05
N LEU A 33 0.44 -2.01 -4.13
CA LEU A 33 0.56 -0.57 -3.91
C LEU A 33 0.49 0.17 -5.25
N GLU A 34 -0.26 1.26 -5.28
CA GLU A 34 -0.33 2.20 -6.41
C GLU A 34 -0.15 3.62 -5.91
N ASP A 35 0.32 4.52 -6.77
CA ASP A 35 0.32 5.96 -6.47
C ASP A 35 -1.10 6.43 -6.14
N SER A 36 -1.22 7.23 -5.08
CA SER A 36 -2.50 7.79 -4.68
C SER A 36 -2.85 8.99 -5.54
N ASP A 37 -4.06 8.99 -6.11
CA ASP A 37 -4.60 10.15 -6.82
C ASP A 37 -4.92 11.32 -5.86
N THR A 38 -4.99 11.04 -4.55
CA THR A 38 -5.46 12.00 -3.54
C THR A 38 -4.37 12.57 -2.66
N GLN A 39 -3.18 11.96 -2.68
CA GLN A 39 -2.07 12.35 -1.81
C GLN A 39 -0.75 12.19 -2.57
N GLU A 40 -0.07 13.31 -2.82
CA GLU A 40 1.26 13.30 -3.43
C GLU A 40 2.22 12.45 -2.59
N GLU A 41 3.06 11.68 -3.29
CA GLU A 41 4.05 10.75 -2.71
C GLU A 41 3.45 9.63 -1.85
N GLY A 42 2.11 9.56 -1.74
CA GLY A 42 1.38 8.52 -1.02
C GLY A 42 1.11 7.29 -1.89
N LYS A 43 1.01 6.13 -1.24
CA LYS A 43 0.55 4.90 -1.88
C LYS A 43 -0.80 4.44 -1.33
N ASP A 44 -1.71 4.11 -2.23
CA ASP A 44 -2.94 3.40 -1.93
C ASP A 44 -2.68 1.90 -1.91
N ILE A 45 -3.40 1.17 -1.05
CA ILE A 45 -3.47 -0.30 -1.11
C ILE A 45 -4.68 -0.66 -1.94
N VAL A 46 -4.45 -1.23 -3.11
CA VAL A 46 -5.47 -1.51 -4.13
C VAL A 46 -5.65 -3.01 -4.27
N ARG A 47 -6.89 -3.49 -4.36
CA ARG A 47 -7.27 -4.87 -4.68
C ARG A 47 -7.63 -4.98 -6.16
N TYR A 48 -7.18 -6.06 -6.78
CA TYR A 48 -7.62 -6.50 -8.09
C TYR A 48 -8.30 -7.86 -8.01
N GLU A 49 -9.44 -7.97 -8.70
CA GLU A 49 -10.03 -9.27 -9.03
C GLU A 49 -9.45 -9.76 -10.38
N PRO A 50 -8.81 -10.93 -10.43
CA PRO A 50 -8.09 -11.37 -11.62
C PRO A 50 -8.99 -11.79 -12.79
N GLU A 51 -10.23 -12.22 -12.53
CA GLU A 51 -11.14 -12.68 -13.59
C GLU A 51 -11.65 -11.51 -14.44
N THR A 52 -12.05 -10.40 -13.79
CA THR A 52 -12.63 -9.25 -14.49
C THR A 52 -11.67 -8.08 -14.65
N GLY A 53 -10.57 -8.06 -13.88
CA GLY A 53 -9.69 -6.89 -13.76
C GLY A 53 -10.27 -5.76 -12.90
N SER A 54 -11.35 -6.01 -12.15
CA SER A 54 -11.96 -5.01 -11.27
C SER A 54 -10.97 -4.49 -10.25
N ARG A 55 -10.87 -3.15 -10.14
CA ARG A 55 -9.96 -2.41 -9.26
C ARG A 55 -10.73 -1.77 -8.10
N GLU A 56 -10.24 -1.94 -6.88
CA GLU A 56 -10.84 -1.34 -5.68
C GLU A 56 -9.76 -0.78 -4.74
N VAL A 57 -9.90 0.46 -4.29
CA VAL A 57 -9.02 1.04 -3.26
C VAL A 57 -9.45 0.52 -1.89
N MET A 58 -8.59 -0.29 -1.26
CA MET A 58 -8.86 -0.88 0.06
C MET A 58 -8.45 0.05 1.20
N VAL A 59 -7.30 0.70 1.05
CA VAL A 59 -6.77 1.66 2.02
C VAL A 59 -6.22 2.86 1.25
N PRO A 60 -6.89 4.03 1.30
CA PRO A 60 -6.36 5.23 0.68
C PRO A 60 -5.18 5.79 1.49
N ALA A 61 -4.22 6.42 0.82
CA ALA A 61 -3.03 7.03 1.44
C ALA A 61 -3.40 8.08 2.50
N THR A 62 -4.51 8.79 2.33
CA THR A 62 -5.02 9.77 3.31
C THR A 62 -5.27 9.16 4.69
N ARG A 63 -5.59 7.87 4.77
CA ARG A 63 -5.77 7.15 6.03
C ARG A 63 -4.44 6.83 6.73
N LEU A 64 -3.32 7.00 6.04
CA LEU A 64 -1.98 6.77 6.53
C LEU A 64 -1.29 8.06 6.96
N ILE A 65 -1.99 9.19 6.99
CA ILE A 65 -1.48 10.46 7.51
C ILE A 65 -1.66 10.46 9.03
N PRO A 66 -0.57 10.50 9.83
CA PRO A 66 -0.67 10.59 11.27
C PRO A 66 -1.30 11.92 11.73
N PRO A 67 -1.95 11.98 12.91
CA PRO A 67 -2.47 13.23 13.44
C PRO A 67 -1.37 14.28 13.62
N GLY A 68 -1.57 15.45 13.02
CA GLY A 68 -0.61 16.57 13.08
C GLY A 68 0.44 16.57 11.97
N GLU A 69 0.46 15.54 11.12
CA GLU A 69 1.31 15.47 9.94
C GLU A 69 0.51 15.83 8.67
N SER A 70 1.22 16.13 7.59
CA SER A 70 0.64 16.36 6.26
C SER A 70 1.01 15.28 5.24
N ALA A 71 2.04 14.49 5.52
CA ALA A 71 2.51 13.43 4.63
C ALA A 71 2.02 12.05 5.09
N PRO A 72 1.67 11.15 4.15
CA PRO A 72 1.33 9.78 4.48
C PRO A 72 2.57 8.98 4.89
N LEU A 73 2.38 7.94 5.70
CA LEU A 73 3.45 6.98 5.98
C LEU A 73 3.82 6.20 4.72
N GLU A 74 5.12 6.10 4.43
CA GLU A 74 5.64 5.16 3.45
C GLU A 74 5.39 3.71 3.90
N ILE A 75 5.06 2.81 2.97
CA ILE A 75 4.68 1.43 3.26
C ILE A 75 5.81 0.47 2.85
N ASP A 76 6.50 -0.11 3.83
CA ASP A 76 7.47 -1.22 3.62
C ASP A 76 6.78 -2.57 3.40
N GLY A 77 5.59 -2.72 3.95
CA GLY A 77 4.78 -3.92 3.75
C GLY A 77 3.53 -3.97 4.61
N TYR A 78 2.65 -4.91 4.32
CA TYR A 78 1.38 -5.07 5.03
C TYR A 78 0.99 -6.55 5.09
N CYS A 79 0.09 -6.88 6.02
CA CYS A 79 -0.53 -8.20 6.07
C CYS A 79 -2.01 -8.12 6.42
N TRP A 80 -2.81 -8.88 5.67
CA TRP A 80 -4.22 -9.10 5.96
C TRP A 80 -4.39 -10.08 7.12
N SER A 81 -5.46 -9.89 7.89
CA SER A 81 -5.86 -10.85 8.92
C SER A 81 -6.45 -12.11 8.26
N PRO A 82 -6.27 -13.31 8.85
CA PRO A 82 -6.73 -14.57 8.26
C PRO A 82 -8.25 -14.70 8.18
N ASP A 83 -8.98 -13.96 9.02
CA ASP A 83 -10.43 -14.06 9.06
C ASP A 83 -11.08 -13.46 7.82
N GLY A 84 -10.44 -12.52 7.11
CA GLY A 84 -10.87 -12.03 5.78
C GLY A 84 -12.35 -11.62 5.66
N ALA A 85 -13.08 -11.58 6.76
CA ALA A 85 -14.51 -11.82 6.76
C ALA A 85 -15.23 -10.47 6.72
N ASN A 86 -15.64 -10.12 5.51
CA ASN A 86 -16.95 -9.55 5.21
C ASN A 86 -17.52 -8.65 6.32
N GLN A 87 -16.93 -7.47 6.50
CA GLN A 87 -17.76 -6.30 6.76
C GLN A 87 -17.91 -5.60 5.44
N LYS A 88 -19.16 -5.33 5.05
CA LYS A 88 -19.48 -4.52 3.87
C LYS A 88 -18.57 -3.27 3.88
N GLY A 89 -17.58 -3.24 2.99
CA GLY A 89 -16.63 -2.13 2.87
C GLY A 89 -15.34 -2.18 3.71
N GLY A 90 -14.83 -3.34 4.15
CA GLY A 90 -13.49 -3.37 4.75
C GLY A 90 -12.90 -4.75 5.04
N PHE A 91 -11.78 -5.05 4.40
CA PHE A 91 -10.87 -6.11 4.87
C PHE A 91 -10.06 -5.52 6.04
N PRO A 92 -10.12 -6.10 7.26
CA PRO A 92 -9.37 -5.56 8.37
C PRO A 92 -7.87 -5.86 8.18
N MET A 93 -7.11 -4.84 7.77
CA MET A 93 -5.66 -4.88 7.76
C MET A 93 -5.14 -5.16 9.18
N SER A 94 -4.29 -6.17 9.34
CA SER A 94 -3.81 -6.57 10.66
C SER A 94 -2.64 -5.71 11.12
N LYS A 95 -1.72 -5.38 10.20
CA LYS A 95 -0.54 -4.52 10.42
C LYS A 95 -0.10 -3.87 9.10
N ILE A 96 0.30 -2.60 9.19
CA ILE A 96 1.15 -1.92 8.19
C ILE A 96 2.53 -1.81 8.82
N ARG A 97 3.57 -2.16 8.06
CA ARG A 97 4.96 -1.89 8.38
C ARG A 97 5.35 -0.61 7.63
N PRO A 98 5.54 0.51 8.33
CA PRO A 98 6.04 1.72 7.70
C PRO A 98 7.54 1.62 7.37
N SER A 99 7.99 2.41 6.39
CA SER A 99 9.41 2.57 6.03
C SER A 99 10.27 3.00 7.23
N LEU A 100 11.42 2.36 7.38
CA LEU A 100 12.37 2.60 8.46
C LEU A 100 13.55 3.49 8.04
N ASP A 101 13.34 4.48 7.18
CA ASP A 101 14.34 5.51 6.90
C ASP A 101 13.95 6.84 7.53
N GLY A 102 14.71 7.24 8.57
CA GLY A 102 14.71 8.60 9.12
C GLY A 102 13.77 8.88 10.29
N ASP A 103 14.28 8.70 11.51
CA ASP A 103 13.89 9.42 12.73
C ASP A 103 12.40 9.39 13.20
N ASN A 104 11.75 8.21 13.32
CA ASN A 104 10.81 8.00 14.44
C ASN A 104 10.47 6.52 14.69
N ARG A 105 10.88 6.01 15.84
CA ARG A 105 10.83 4.59 16.23
C ARG A 105 9.44 4.13 16.73
N LYS A 106 8.38 4.18 15.92
CA LYS A 106 7.08 3.65 16.35
C LYS A 106 6.40 2.78 15.30
N LEU A 107 6.35 1.48 15.59
CA LEU A 107 5.40 0.56 14.99
C LEU A 107 3.98 1.10 15.22
N VAL A 108 3.28 1.46 14.15
CA VAL A 108 1.88 1.88 14.23
C VAL A 108 1.01 0.62 14.10
N PRO A 109 0.25 0.20 15.13
CA PRO A 109 -0.73 -0.86 14.94
C PRO A 109 -1.73 -0.41 13.87
N ALA A 110 -2.23 -1.31 13.02
CA ALA A 110 -3.30 -0.98 12.06
C ALA A 110 -4.60 -0.45 12.74
N LYS A 111 -4.62 -0.46 14.09
CA LYS A 111 -5.62 0.15 14.97
C LYS A 111 -5.20 1.50 15.57
N ALA A 112 -4.23 2.22 15.03
CA ALA A 112 -3.99 3.60 15.46
C ALA A 112 -5.13 4.50 14.94
N GLY A 113 -6.22 4.57 15.71
CA GLY A 113 -7.05 5.76 15.78
C GLY A 113 -8.26 5.84 14.84
N ILE A 114 -9.15 4.85 14.82
CA ILE A 114 -10.60 5.14 14.67
C ILE A 114 -11.32 4.54 15.87
N ARG A 115 -11.21 5.23 17.00
CA ARG A 115 -12.13 5.11 18.13
C ARG A 115 -12.64 6.50 18.42
N GLY A 116 -13.94 6.70 18.25
CA GLY A 116 -14.64 7.93 18.64
C GLY A 116 -15.49 8.55 17.55
N LEU A 117 -16.50 7.82 17.07
CA LEU A 117 -17.69 8.43 16.45
C LEU A 117 -18.91 7.48 16.56
N PHE A 118 -19.20 7.05 17.80
CA PHE A 118 -20.51 6.73 18.36
C PHE A 118 -20.39 6.87 19.88
#